data_AF-A0A257N6Z2-F1
#
_entry.id   AF-A0A257N6Z2-F1
#
_cell.length_a   1.000
_cell.length_b   1.000
_cell.length_c   1.000
_cell.angle_alpha   90.00
_cell.angle_beta   90.00
_cell.angle_gamma   90.00
#
_symmetry.space_group_name_H-M   'P 1'
#
loop_
_entity.id
_entity.type
_entity.pdbx_description
1 polymer ?
#
loop_
_entity_poly.entity_id
_entity_poly.type
_entity_poly.pdbx_seq_one_letter_code
_entity_poly.pdbx_strand_id
1 'polypeptide(L)' 'MSYVTIGIVIVAISALGGVFFIKRNSSQQPKQVKAVLFGLYFWGLIFLQLIFFGLGYYLIKK' A
#
# COMPACT_ATOMS: atom_id res chain seq x y z
N MET A 1 17.25 9.59 -7.80
CA MET A 1 15.77 9.51 -7.87
C MET A 1 15.19 10.60 -7.00
N SER A 2 14.20 11.37 -7.48
CA SER A 2 13.53 12.37 -6.66
C SER A 2 12.61 11.70 -5.65
N TYR A 3 12.44 12.28 -4.46
CA TYR A 3 11.47 11.83 -3.45
C TYR A 3 10.06 11.73 -4.02
N VAL A 4 9.74 12.57 -5.01
CA VAL A 4 8.49 12.53 -5.77
C VAL A 4 8.33 11.22 -6.53
N THR A 5 9.39 10.74 -7.18
CA THR A 5 9.39 9.47 -7.92
C THR A 5 9.17 8.28 -6.98
N ILE A 6 9.80 8.30 -5.81
CA ILE A 6 9.64 7.26 -4.77
C ILE A 6 8.19 7.23 -4.26
N GLY A 7 7.61 8.41 -3.99
CA GLY A 7 6.21 8.53 -3.57
C GLY A 7 5.22 8.00 -4.62
N ILE A 8 5.45 8.30 -5.91
CA ILE A 8 4.61 7.79 -7.01
C ILE A 8 4.66 6.27 -7.09
N VAL A 9 5.85 5.67 -6.94
CA VAL A 9 6.03 4.20 -6.96
C VAL A 9 5.31 3.54 -5.78
N ILE A 10 5.40 4.13 -4.58
CA ILE A 10 4.70 3.65 -3.37
C ILE A 10 3.18 3.64 -3.58
N VAL A 11 2.63 4.73 -4.13
CA VAL A 11 1.20 4.86 -4.40
C VAL A 11 0.75 3.87 -5.47
N ALA A 12 1.52 3.71 -6.56
CA ALA A 12 1.21 2.77 -7.62
C ALA A 12 1.19 1.31 -7.14
N ILE A 13 2.18 0.91 -6.35
CA ILE A 13 2.26 -0.45 -5.78
C ILE A 13 1.12 -0.68 -4.78
N SER A 14 0.82 0.31 -3.94
CA SER A 14 -0.26 0.21 -2.95
C SER A 14 -1.65 0.15 -3.60
N ALA A 15 -1.87 0.92 -4.67
CA ALA A 15 -3.11 0.87 -5.46
C ALA A 15 -3.28 -0.49 -6.13
N LEU A 16 -2.25 -1.00 -6.80
CA LEU A 16 -2.27 -2.32 -7.44
C LEU A 16 -2.48 -3.44 -6.42
N GLY A 17 -1.80 -3.38 -5.28
CA GLY A 17 -1.94 -4.34 -4.18
C GLY A 17 -3.35 -4.35 -3.58
N GLY A 18 -3.91 -3.17 -3.29
CA GLY A 18 -5.28 -3.04 -2.77
C GLY A 18 -6.34 -3.55 -3.75
N VAL A 19 -6.21 -3.23 -5.04
CA VAL A 19 -7.12 -3.72 -6.10
C VAL A 19 -7.02 -5.24 -6.25
N PHE A 20 -5.81 -5.80 -6.26
CA PHE A 20 -5.61 -7.24 -6.40
C PHE A 20 -6.20 -8.02 -5.21
N PHE A 21 -6.03 -7.51 -3.99
CA PHE A 21 -6.55 -8.15 -2.77
C PHE A 21 -8.08 -8.19 -2.75
N ILE A 22 -8.74 -7.10 -3.15
CA ILE A 22 -10.21 -7.05 -3.26
C ILE A 22 -10.72 -7.97 -4.34
N LYS A 23 -10.06 -7.99 -5.50
CA LYS A 23 -10.46 -8.85 -6.62
C LYS A 23 -10.40 -10.33 -6.21
N ARG A 24 -9.40 -10.72 -5.42
CA ARG A 24 -9.25 -12.09 -4.90
C ARG A 24 -10.31 -12.46 -3.86
N ASN A 25 -10.72 -11.52 -3.00
CA ASN A 25 -11.69 -11.78 -1.92
C ASN A 25 -13.15 -11.47 -2.29
N SER A 26 -13.43 -11.28 -3.58
CA SER A 26 -14.63 -10.63 -4.11
C SER A 26 -15.93 -11.46 -4.05
N SER A 27 -15.88 -12.74 -3.67
CA SER A 27 -16.99 -13.67 -3.93
C SER A 27 -18.25 -13.43 -3.07
N GLN A 28 -18.16 -12.76 -1.91
CA GLN A 28 -19.30 -12.73 -0.96
C GLN A 28 -19.58 -11.39 -0.23
N GLN A 29 -18.86 -10.30 -0.52
CA GLN A 29 -18.99 -9.06 0.28
C GLN A 29 -19.70 -7.89 -0.45
N PRO A 30 -20.58 -7.14 0.25
CA PRO A 30 -21.28 -5.97 -0.31
C PRO A 30 -20.32 -4.83 -0.69
N LYS A 31 -20.71 -4.01 -1.67
CA LYS A 31 -19.85 -2.98 -2.32
C LYS A 31 -19.22 -1.98 -1.34
N GLN A 32 -19.93 -1.60 -0.27
CA GLN A 32 -19.40 -0.68 0.75
C GLN A 32 -18.24 -1.29 1.52
N VAL A 33 -18.33 -2.56 1.90
CA VAL A 33 -17.26 -3.27 2.63
C VAL A 33 -16.01 -3.40 1.76
N LYS A 34 -16.16 -3.58 0.44
CA LYS A 34 -15.03 -3.55 -0.50
C LYS A 34 -14.31 -2.20 -0.56
N ALA A 35 -15.05 -1.09 -0.54
CA ALA A 35 -14.44 0.24 -0.55
C ALA A 35 -13.66 0.53 0.74
N VAL A 36 -14.20 0.08 1.89
CA VAL A 36 -13.51 0.20 3.17
C VAL A 36 -12.28 -0.71 3.22
N LEU A 37 -12.38 -1.96 2.76
CA LEU A 37 -11.23 -2.85 2.63
C LEU A 37 -10.18 -2.27 1.68
N PHE A 38 -10.59 -1.61 0.60
CA PHE A 38 -9.66 -0.92 -0.31
C PHE A 38 -8.87 0.14 0.42
N GLY A 39 -9.56 1.06 1.10
CA GLY A 39 -8.91 2.09 1.88
C GLY A 39 -7.96 1.47 2.91
N LEU A 40 -8.39 0.43 3.62
CA LEU A 40 -7.60 -0.22 4.65
C LEU A 40 -6.35 -0.93 4.08
N TYR A 41 -6.47 -1.70 2.99
CA TYR A 41 -5.34 -2.36 2.35
C TYR A 41 -4.39 -1.37 1.68
N PHE A 42 -4.93 -0.36 1.00
CA PHE A 42 -4.15 0.71 0.38
C PHE A 42 -3.31 1.45 1.42
N TRP A 43 -3.95 1.90 2.51
CA TRP A 43 -3.27 2.62 3.56
C TRP A 43 -2.29 1.74 4.35
N GLY A 44 -2.68 0.48 4.61
CA GLY A 44 -1.82 -0.50 5.27
C GLY A 44 -0.54 -0.77 4.48
N LEU A 45 -0.62 -0.91 3.16
CA LEU A 45 0.55 -1.09 2.29
C LEU A 45 1.45 0.15 2.25
N ILE A 46 0.87 1.35 2.22
CA ILE A 46 1.64 2.61 2.31
C ILE A 46 2.40 2.68 3.63
N PHE A 47 1.73 2.44 4.75
CA PHE A 47 2.40 2.45 6.06
C PHE A 47 3.51 1.41 6.14
N LEU A 48 3.26 0.21 5.61
CA LEU A 48 4.25 -0.86 5.57
C LEU A 48 5.49 -0.46 4.76
N GLN A 49 5.32 0.13 3.57
CA GLN A 49 6.42 0.65 2.77
C GLN A 49 7.20 1.76 3.49
N LEU A 50 6.52 2.70 4.14
CA LEU A 50 7.16 3.76 4.92
C LEU A 50 8.00 3.21 6.07
N ILE A 51 7.50 2.18 6.77
CA ILE A 51 8.24 1.49 7.83
C ILE A 51 9.51 0.84 7.26
N PHE A 52 9.42 0.13 6.14
CA PHE A 52 10.59 -0.47 5.48
C PHE A 52 11.62 0.58 5.04
N PHE A 53 11.17 1.71 4.47
CA PHE A 53 12.07 2.80 4.11
C PHE A 53 12.75 3.42 5.34
N GLY A 54 12.01 3.63 6.43
CA GLY A 54 12.57 4.14 7.68
C GLY A 54 13.59 3.19 8.31
N LEU A 55 13.29 1.89 8.33
CA LEU A 55 14.20 0.84 8.78
C LEU A 55 15.46 0.77 7.91
N GLY A 56 15.31 0.78 6.58
CA GLY A 56 16.44 0.78 5.66
C GLY A 56 17.33 2.00 5.85
N TYR A 57 16.74 3.19 6.02
CA TYR A 57 17.49 4.41 6.31
C TYR A 57 18.23 4.33 7.66
N TYR A 58 17.59 3.81 8.71
CA TYR A 58 18.24 3.62 10.00
C TYR A 58 19.41 2.64 9.93
N LEU A 59 19.26 1.52 9.21
CA LEU A 59 20.32 0.52 9.05
C LEU A 59 21.48 1.02 8.18
N ILE A 60 21.23 1.86 7.18
CA ILE A 60 22.28 2.45 6.33
C ILE A 60 23.04 3.56 7.05
N LYS A 61 22.35 4.30 7.94
CA LYS A 61 22.93 5.44 8.66
C LYS A 61 23.68 5.01 9.95
N LYS A 62 23.47 3.78 10.40
CA LYS A 62 24.14 3.17 11.55
C LYS A 62 25.41 2.46 11.10
#